data_AF-A0A5B9PRJ9-F1
#
_entry.id   AF-A0A5B9PRJ9-F1
#
_cell.length_a   1.000
_cell.length_b   1.000
_cell.length_c   1.000
_cell.angle_alpha   90.00
_cell.angle_beta   90.00
_cell.angle_gamma   90.00
#
_symmetry.space_group_name_H-M   'P 1'
#
loop_
_entity.id
_entity.type
_entity.pdbx_description
1 polymer ?
#
loop_
_entity_poly.entity_id
_entity_poly.type
_entity_poly.pdbx_seq_one_letter_code
_entity_poly.pdbx_strand_id
1 'polypeptide(L)'
;MIRRGPKMETIAKYSPDKIAKVPGVTAQTRSVYAAMVNEMDQGIGKLLSKVDAIGFKDNTVAWFLSDYECMKRTNDNRPLRGHNGNSHEGGLRVR
;
A
#
# COMPACT_ATOMS: atom_id res chain seq x y z
N MET A 1 -6.27 8.19 -20.34
CA MET A 1 -5.94 7.80 -18.95
C MET A 1 -4.63 7.00 -18.99
N ILE A 2 -3.52 7.56 -18.52
CA ILE A 2 -2.22 6.86 -18.55
C ILE A 2 -2.19 5.91 -17.34
N ARG A 3 -2.42 4.61 -17.55
CA ARG A 3 -2.20 3.59 -16.52
C ARG A 3 -0.71 3.29 -16.44
N ARG A 4 0.01 3.99 -15.56
CA ARG A 4 1.38 3.60 -15.20
C ARG A 4 1.32 2.63 -14.03
N GLY A 5 1.77 1.40 -14.24
CA GLY A 5 2.03 0.44 -13.17
C GLY A 5 3.32 0.77 -12.41
N PRO A 6 3.65 0.03 -11.34
CA PRO A 6 4.91 0.20 -10.63
C PRO A 6 6.09 -0.10 -11.56
N LYS A 7 7.24 0.47 -11.25
CA LYS A 7 8.47 0.26 -12.01
C LYS A 7 8.93 -1.19 -11.90
N MET A 8 9.50 -1.70 -12.99
CA MET A 8 9.99 -3.08 -13.06
C MET A 8 11.09 -3.38 -12.04
N GLU A 9 11.95 -2.39 -11.76
CA GLU A 9 12.99 -2.49 -10.71
C GLU A 9 12.39 -2.75 -9.33
N THR A 10 11.25 -2.13 -9.01
CA THR A 10 10.56 -2.33 -7.74
C THR A 10 9.88 -3.69 -7.69
N ILE A 11 9.27 -4.14 -8.81
CA ILE A 11 8.68 -5.48 -8.89
C ILE A 11 9.74 -6.56 -8.65
N ALA A 12 10.95 -6.40 -9.20
CA ALA A 12 12.05 -7.34 -9.00
C ALA A 12 12.48 -7.46 -7.53
N LYS A 13 12.42 -6.36 -6.76
CA LYS A 13 12.66 -6.36 -5.31
C LYS A 13 11.64 -7.23 -4.56
N TYR A 14 10.39 -7.24 -5.03
CA TYR A 14 9.29 -8.01 -4.45
C TYR A 14 8.92 -9.23 -5.29
N SER A 15 9.91 -10.05 -5.69
CA SER A 15 9.67 -11.24 -6.52
C SER A 15 8.56 -12.15 -5.93
N PRO A 16 7.69 -12.77 -6.76
CA PRO A 16 6.65 -13.69 -6.33
C PRO A 16 7.13 -14.81 -5.37
N ASP A 17 8.37 -15.28 -5.52
CA ASP A 17 8.91 -16.34 -4.67
C ASP A 17 9.25 -15.87 -3.24
N LYS A 18 9.40 -14.56 -3.04
CA LYS A 18 9.79 -13.93 -1.77
C LYS A 18 8.63 -13.26 -1.05
N ILE A 19 7.43 -13.24 -1.64
CA ILE A 19 6.28 -12.54 -1.07
C ILE A 19 5.50 -13.45 -0.12
N ALA A 20 4.96 -12.87 0.96
CA ALA A 20 4.11 -13.60 1.88
C ALA A 20 2.86 -14.14 1.16
N LYS A 21 2.52 -15.40 1.42
CA LYS A 21 1.33 -16.04 0.85
C LYS A 21 0.07 -15.49 1.50
N VAL A 22 -0.82 -14.94 0.68
CA VAL A 22 -2.14 -14.47 1.10
C VAL A 22 -3.19 -15.40 0.48
N PRO A 23 -4.05 -16.06 1.29
CA PRO A 23 -5.09 -16.94 0.77
C PRO A 23 -5.99 -16.20 -0.24
N GLY A 24 -6.19 -16.81 -1.41
CA GLY A 24 -7.02 -16.24 -2.47
C GLY A 24 -6.35 -15.14 -3.32
N VAL A 25 -5.06 -14.85 -3.10
CA VAL A 25 -4.27 -13.89 -3.88
C VAL A 25 -3.07 -14.59 -4.49
N THR A 26 -2.83 -14.39 -5.80
CA THR A 26 -1.65 -14.97 -6.46
C THR A 26 -0.38 -14.25 -6.03
N ALA A 27 0.75 -14.96 -6.01
CA ALA A 27 2.04 -14.38 -5.66
C ALA A 27 2.43 -13.24 -6.61
N GLN A 28 2.14 -13.36 -7.92
CA GLN A 28 2.32 -12.28 -8.89
C GLN A 28 1.50 -11.04 -8.55
N THR A 29 0.20 -11.19 -8.23
CA THR A 29 -0.63 -10.04 -7.86
C THR A 29 -0.14 -9.39 -6.57
N ARG A 30 0.29 -10.18 -5.58
CA ARG A 30 0.84 -9.67 -4.33
C ARG A 30 2.17 -8.95 -4.53
N SER A 31 3.02 -9.47 -5.40
CA SER A 31 4.31 -8.88 -5.80
C SER A 31 4.12 -7.49 -6.42
N VAL A 32 3.22 -7.37 -7.40
CA VAL A 32 2.91 -6.07 -8.04
C VAL A 32 2.34 -5.10 -7.03
N TYR A 33 1.41 -5.53 -6.17
CA TYR A 33 0.84 -4.66 -5.14
C TYR A 33 1.92 -4.17 -4.14
N ALA A 34 2.80 -5.06 -3.69
CA ALA A 34 3.90 -4.69 -2.79
C ALA A 34 4.85 -3.67 -3.44
N ALA A 35 5.11 -3.80 -4.74
CA ALA A 35 5.88 -2.80 -5.48
C ALA A 35 5.18 -1.42 -5.53
N MET A 36 3.86 -1.39 -5.73
CA MET A 36 3.08 -0.14 -5.69
C MET A 36 3.16 0.54 -4.32
N VAL A 37 2.97 -0.21 -3.24
CA VAL A 37 3.04 0.32 -1.86
C VAL A 37 4.44 0.86 -1.56
N ASN A 38 5.49 0.15 -1.97
CA ASN A 38 6.87 0.61 -1.77
C ASN A 38 7.16 1.91 -2.53
N GLU A 39 6.66 2.07 -3.76
CA GLU A 39 6.85 3.32 -4.50
C GLU A 39 6.11 4.50 -3.87
N MET A 40 4.92 4.24 -3.33
CA MET A 40 4.18 5.25 -2.55
C MET A 40 4.95 5.65 -1.30
N ASP A 41 5.47 4.69 -0.53
CA ASP A 41 6.30 4.92 0.67
C ASP A 41 7.53 5.78 0.35
N GLN A 42 8.25 5.47 -0.74
CA GLN A 42 9.35 6.30 -1.22
C GLN A 42 8.92 7.72 -1.59
N GLY A 43 7.73 7.87 -2.18
CA GLY A 43 7.13 9.17 -2.49
C GLY A 43 6.85 10.00 -1.23
N ILE A 44 6.26 9.36 -0.21
CA ILE A 44 5.99 9.97 1.10
C ILE A 44 7.30 10.42 1.76
N GLY A 45 8.32 9.56 1.77
CA GLY A 45 9.64 9.90 2.30
C GLY A 45 10.24 11.14 1.61
N LYS A 46 10.14 11.25 0.28
CA LYS A 46 10.59 12.45 -0.46
C LYS A 46 9.82 13.70 -0.05
N LEU A 47 8.50 13.59 0.11
CA LEU A 47 7.65 14.71 0.54
C LEU A 47 8.06 15.19 1.94
N LEU A 48 8.16 14.28 2.90
CA LEU A 48 8.53 14.61 4.28
C LEU A 48 9.93 15.21 4.36
N SER A 49 10.91 14.66 3.63
CA SER A 49 12.26 15.25 3.55
C SER A 49 12.24 16.66 2.96
N LYS A 50 11.33 16.95 2.02
CA LYS A 50 11.17 18.31 1.50
C LYS A 50 10.56 19.24 2.52
N VAL A 51 9.51 18.83 3.24
CA VAL A 51 8.90 19.60 4.33
C VAL A 51 9.93 19.93 5.42
N ASP A 52 10.79 18.98 5.76
CA ASP A 52 11.90 19.18 6.71
C ASP A 52 12.92 20.21 6.17
N ALA A 53 13.34 20.05 4.91
CA ALA A 53 14.33 20.94 4.28
C ALA A 53 13.89 22.40 4.16
N ILE A 54 12.58 22.68 4.15
CA ILE A 54 12.02 24.04 4.13
C ILE A 54 11.66 24.57 5.52
N GLY A 55 11.96 23.83 6.59
CA GLY A 55 11.82 24.26 7.99
C GLY A 55 10.40 24.17 8.57
N PHE A 56 9.46 23.46 7.92
CA PHE A 56 8.06 23.39 8.37
C PHE A 56 7.73 22.15 9.21
N LYS A 57 8.69 21.26 9.45
CA LYS A 57 8.46 19.99 10.13
C LYS A 57 7.77 20.12 11.48
N ASP A 58 8.23 21.05 12.32
CA ASP A 58 7.72 21.19 13.69
C ASP A 58 6.32 21.84 13.76
N ASN A 59 5.85 22.44 12.66
CA ASN A 59 4.53 23.05 12.55
C ASN A 59 3.64 22.36 11.49
N THR A 60 3.94 21.09 11.18
CA THR A 60 3.18 20.30 10.20
C THR A 60 2.66 19.03 10.86
N VAL A 61 1.35 18.79 10.76
CA VAL A 61 0.73 17.51 11.10
C VAL A 61 0.47 16.73 9.82
N ALA A 62 0.99 15.51 9.73
CA ALA A 62 0.75 14.61 8.61
C ALA A 62 -0.17 13.46 9.04
N TRP A 63 -1.31 13.30 8.35
CA TRP A 63 -2.19 12.14 8.49
C TRP A 63 -2.04 11.24 7.28
N PHE A 64 -1.78 9.95 7.53
CA PHE A 64 -1.71 8.93 6.49
C PHE A 64 -2.79 7.87 6.76
N LEU A 65 -3.70 7.73 5.80
CA LEU A 65 -4.94 6.97 5.94
C LEU A 65 -5.26 6.35 4.56
N SER A 66 -5.92 5.20 4.56
CA SER A 66 -6.50 4.61 3.34
C SER A 66 -7.92 5.14 3.11
N ASP A 67 -8.33 5.29 1.85
CA ASP A 67 -9.68 5.69 1.42
C ASP A 67 -10.64 4.48 1.31
N TYR A 68 -10.09 3.29 1.12
CA TYR A 68 -10.83 2.03 1.11
C TYR A 68 -10.06 0.91 1.82
N GLU A 69 -10.76 -0.11 2.30
CA GLU A 69 -10.12 -1.30 2.84
C GLU A 69 -9.67 -2.25 1.72
N CYS A 70 -8.80 -3.19 2.07
CA CYS A 70 -8.25 -4.21 1.19
C CYS A 70 -9.28 -4.84 0.22
N MET A 71 -8.93 -4.86 -1.07
CA MET A 71 -9.61 -5.72 -2.04
C MET A 71 -9.21 -7.18 -1.83
N LYS A 72 -10.20 -8.07 -1.80
CA LYS A 72 -10.03 -9.53 -1.62
C LYS A 72 -8.95 -10.15 -2.53
N ARG A 73 -8.73 -9.58 -3.72
CA ARG A 73 -7.85 -10.12 -4.76
C ARG A 73 -6.40 -9.63 -4.70
N THR A 74 -6.08 -8.65 -3.85
CA THR A 74 -4.74 -8.03 -3.82
C THR A 74 -4.13 -7.97 -2.42
N ASN A 75 -4.98 -7.93 -1.40
CA ASN A 75 -4.59 -7.53 -0.06
C ASN A 75 -4.98 -8.54 1.03
N ASP A 76 -4.50 -8.26 2.24
CA ASP A 76 -4.72 -9.08 3.42
C ASP A 76 -5.24 -8.23 4.58
N ASN A 77 -6.47 -8.51 5.01
CA ASN A 77 -7.15 -7.83 6.11
C ASN A 77 -7.04 -8.54 7.45
N ARG A 78 -6.39 -9.70 7.50
CA ARG A 78 -6.36 -10.51 8.71
C ARG A 78 -5.77 -9.73 9.89
N PRO A 79 -6.29 -9.93 11.12
CA PRO A 79 -7.36 -10.87 11.49
C PRO A 79 -8.80 -10.36 11.28
N LEU A 80 -9.00 -9.19 10.67
CA LEU A 80 -10.34 -8.59 10.53
C LEU A 80 -11.18 -9.35 9.50
N ARG A 81 -12.47 -9.50 9.81
CA ARG A 81 -13.43 -10.14 8.91
C ARG A 81 -13.84 -9.18 7.81
N GLY A 82 -13.86 -9.65 6.56
CA GLY A 82 -14.38 -8.90 5.41
C GLY A 82 -13.30 -8.20 4.57
N HIS A 83 -13.74 -7.59 3.49
CA HIS A 83 -12.95 -6.81 2.55
C HIS A 83 -13.75 -5.59 2.09
N ASN A 84 -13.17 -4.77 1.21
CA ASN A 84 -13.88 -3.64 0.62
C ASN A 84 -15.30 -4.04 0.15
N GLY A 85 -16.30 -3.26 0.56
CA GLY A 85 -17.72 -3.50 0.28
C GLY A 85 -18.46 -4.37 1.30
N ASN A 86 -17.80 -4.90 2.33
CA ASN A 86 -18.47 -5.59 3.44
C ASN A 86 -18.74 -4.65 4.62
N SER A 87 -19.88 -4.80 5.30
CA SER A 87 -20.18 -4.10 6.57
C SER A 87 -19.44 -4.67 7.80
N HIS A 88 -18.33 -5.37 7.60
CA HIS A 88 -17.51 -5.92 8.68
C HIS A 88 -16.26 -5.08 8.87
N GLU A 89 -15.52 -5.30 9.96
CA GLU A 89 -14.33 -4.49 10.28
C GLU A 89 -13.30 -4.44 9.13
N GLY A 90 -13.10 -5.52 8.38
CA GLY A 90 -12.19 -5.54 7.23
C GLY A 90 -12.71 -4.78 6.00
N GLY A 91 -13.95 -4.29 6.03
CA GLY A 91 -14.54 -3.42 5.00
C GLY A 91 -15.00 -2.06 5.53
N LEU A 92 -14.63 -1.71 6.77
CA LEU A 92 -14.93 -0.40 7.39
C LEU A 92 -13.75 0.21 8.17
N ARG A 93 -12.78 -0.61 8.61
CA ARG A 93 -11.64 -0.18 9.42
C ARG A 93 -10.38 -0.10 8.57
N VAL A 94 -9.87 1.11 8.42
CA VAL A 94 -8.60 1.39 7.75
C VAL A 94 -7.43 1.33 8.75
N ARG A 95 -6.23 0.97 8.26
CA ARG A 95 -4.96 0.95 8.99
C ARG A 95 -3.87 1.58 8.15
#